data_AF-A0A9D6EAZ3-F1
#
_entry.id   AF-A0A9D6EAZ3-F1
#
_cell.length_a   1.000
_cell.length_b   1.000
_cell.length_c   1.000
_cell.angle_alpha   90.00
_cell.angle_beta   90.00
_cell.angle_gamma   90.00
#
_symmetry.space_group_name_H-M   'P 1'
#
loop_
_entity.id
_entity.type
_entity.pdbx_description
1 polymer ?
#
loop_
_entity_poly.entity_id
_entity_poly.type
_entity_poly.pdbx_seq_one_letter_code
_entity_poly.pdbx_strand_id
1 'polypeptide(L)'
;MVAPAMQRFTAAEWQHRLLLAVSGLLVFETLTGLSIYLLPFSVPNQVAVLLHTAVGLVFVGPYAWYQFRHWRLYRALPMTHVKLTGYFSMVAAVAVTASGLVLTAQAALQTRISYAWDLVHVVATCALIASTLPHVLSLVYYSLRGRTEEFLRVRAAQRQLGWNALLVTGVLLGVLGLLVYAYPSPQLMNRLPEDYSYVFGPDRPFAPSLARTSTGQAFDAGSMGGSKSCGASGCHDQIFQE
;
A
#
# COMPACT_ATOMS: atom_id res chain seq x y z
N MET A 1 1.71 -34.29 -37.63
CA MET A 1 1.15 -33.03 -37.12
C MET A 1 2.15 -32.42 -36.15
N VAL A 2 2.90 -31.44 -36.61
CA VAL A 2 3.87 -30.71 -35.79
C VAL A 2 3.06 -29.87 -34.79
N ALA A 3 3.22 -30.13 -33.50
CA ALA A 3 2.58 -29.32 -32.46
C ALA A 3 2.95 -27.85 -32.69
N PRO A 4 1.98 -26.92 -32.78
CA PRO A 4 2.28 -25.51 -32.96
C PRO A 4 3.21 -25.07 -31.84
N ALA A 5 4.29 -24.42 -32.26
CA ALA A 5 5.49 -24.14 -31.49
C ALA A 5 5.22 -23.81 -30.02
N MET A 6 6.05 -24.42 -29.17
CA MET A 6 6.20 -24.29 -27.73
C MET A 6 6.58 -22.86 -27.29
N GLN A 7 5.93 -21.81 -27.79
CA GLN A 7 6.19 -20.42 -27.41
C GLN A 7 5.52 -20.07 -26.07
N ARG A 8 5.36 -21.05 -25.17
CA ARG A 8 4.45 -20.95 -24.01
C ARG A 8 5.16 -20.57 -22.71
N PHE A 9 6.47 -20.78 -22.57
CA PHE A 9 7.18 -20.54 -21.30
C PHE A 9 8.69 -20.32 -21.53
N THR A 10 9.13 -19.16 -22.01
CA THR A 10 10.58 -18.94 -22.10
C THR A 10 11.12 -18.51 -20.75
N ALA A 11 12.22 -19.15 -20.31
CA ALA A 11 12.92 -18.76 -19.09
C ALA A 11 13.34 -17.27 -19.11
N ALA A 12 13.58 -16.72 -20.31
CA ALA A 12 13.89 -15.32 -20.53
C ALA A 12 12.80 -14.37 -20.01
N GLU A 13 11.52 -14.69 -20.18
CA GLU A 13 10.43 -13.84 -19.67
C GLU A 13 10.38 -13.83 -18.14
N TRP A 14 10.68 -14.96 -17.50
CA TRP A 14 10.76 -15.07 -16.03
C TRP A 14 11.98 -14.34 -15.45
N GLN A 15 13.04 -14.16 -16.24
CA GLN A 15 14.26 -13.44 -15.85
C GLN A 15 14.21 -11.95 -16.19
N HIS A 16 13.12 -11.48 -16.80
CA HIS A 16 13.03 -10.10 -17.26
C HIS A 16 13.08 -9.13 -16.07
N ARG A 17 13.99 -8.15 -16.10
CA ARG A 17 14.20 -7.18 -15.01
C ARG A 17 12.94 -6.42 -14.61
N LEU A 18 12.11 -6.08 -15.59
CA LEU A 18 10.83 -5.42 -15.33
C LEU A 18 9.90 -6.31 -14.50
N LEU A 19 9.84 -7.61 -14.78
CA LEU A 19 9.02 -8.56 -14.01
C LEU A 19 9.50 -8.63 -12.57
N LEU A 20 10.82 -8.72 -12.35
CA LEU A 20 11.42 -8.67 -11.02
C LEU A 20 10.98 -7.43 -10.24
N ALA A 21 11.17 -6.25 -10.83
CA ALA A 21 10.83 -4.99 -10.20
C ALA A 21 9.34 -4.93 -9.83
N VAL A 22 8.45 -5.26 -10.77
CA VAL A 22 7.00 -5.18 -10.51
C VAL A 22 6.52 -6.26 -9.56
N SER A 23 7.11 -7.46 -9.53
CA SER A 23 6.73 -8.52 -8.60
C SER A 23 7.09 -8.15 -7.16
N GLY A 24 8.30 -7.63 -6.91
CA GLY A 24 8.70 -7.20 -5.57
C GLY A 24 7.84 -6.04 -5.06
N LEU A 25 7.63 -5.03 -5.89
CA LEU A 25 6.79 -3.88 -5.54
C LEU A 25 5.33 -4.30 -5.32
N LEU A 26 4.76 -5.15 -6.18
CA LEU A 26 3.38 -5.63 -6.02
C LEU A 26 3.19 -6.37 -4.69
N VAL A 27 4.15 -7.23 -4.30
CA VAL A 27 4.08 -7.94 -3.01
C VAL A 27 4.17 -6.94 -1.86
N PHE A 28 5.10 -5.98 -1.90
CA PHE A 28 5.22 -4.94 -0.88
C PHE A 28 3.94 -4.11 -0.74
N GLU A 29 3.39 -3.60 -1.84
CA GLU A 29 2.14 -2.84 -1.87
C GLU A 29 0.97 -3.66 -1.33
N THR A 30 0.88 -4.94 -1.72
CA THR A 30 -0.17 -5.84 -1.21
C THR A 30 -0.06 -6.04 0.30
N LEU A 31 1.14 -6.32 0.81
CA LEU A 31 1.35 -6.57 2.24
C LEU A 31 1.09 -5.33 3.09
N THR A 32 1.57 -4.16 2.65
CA THR A 32 1.33 -2.90 3.35
C THR A 32 -0.14 -2.48 3.27
N GLY A 33 -0.79 -2.63 2.12
CA GLY A 33 -2.23 -2.38 1.97
C GLY A 33 -3.09 -3.27 2.87
N LEU A 34 -2.77 -4.57 2.96
CA LEU A 34 -3.44 -5.49 3.88
C LEU A 34 -3.16 -5.15 5.35
N SER A 35 -1.94 -4.72 5.69
CA SER A 35 -1.60 -4.25 7.03
C SER A 35 -2.45 -3.04 7.43
N ILE A 36 -2.61 -2.08 6.53
CA ILE A 36 -3.41 -0.87 6.75
C ILE A 36 -4.89 -1.22 6.93
N TYR A 37 -5.40 -2.17 6.14
CA TYR A 37 -6.81 -2.57 6.18
C TYR A 37 -7.16 -3.44 7.41
N LEU A 38 -6.29 -4.38 7.79
CA LEU A 38 -6.60 -5.41 8.79
C LEU A 38 -6.06 -5.13 10.19
N LEU A 39 -4.97 -4.37 10.32
CA LEU A 39 -4.31 -4.14 11.61
C LEU A 39 -4.75 -2.80 12.23
N PRO A 40 -4.77 -2.70 13.57
CA PRO A 40 -5.18 -1.48 14.26
C PRO A 40 -4.23 -0.31 14.01
N PHE A 41 -4.74 0.89 14.30
CA PHE A 41 -3.93 2.11 14.28
C PHE A 41 -2.72 1.99 15.21
N SER A 42 -1.54 2.21 14.65
CA SER A 42 -0.26 2.09 15.33
C SER A 42 0.81 2.89 14.56
N VAL A 43 1.94 3.19 15.18
CA VAL A 43 3.05 3.89 14.50
C VAL A 43 3.51 3.13 13.24
N PRO A 44 3.71 1.79 13.26
CA PRO A 44 4.01 1.04 12.06
C PRO A 44 3.01 1.23 10.92
N ASN A 45 1.71 1.21 11.23
CA ASN A 45 0.68 1.40 10.20
C ASN A 45 0.63 2.83 9.67
N GLN A 46 0.89 3.85 10.50
CA GLN A 46 0.99 5.24 10.03
C GLN A 46 2.14 5.41 9.03
N VAL A 47 3.32 4.88 9.37
CA VAL A 47 4.48 4.87 8.45
C VAL A 47 4.19 4.03 7.22
N ALA A 48 3.51 2.89 7.36
CA ALA A 48 3.10 2.03 6.25
C ALA A 48 2.20 2.77 5.25
N VAL A 49 1.22 3.56 5.70
CA VAL A 49 0.37 4.37 4.80
C VAL A 49 1.20 5.32 3.96
N LEU A 50 2.15 6.02 4.58
CA LEU A 50 3.03 6.96 3.87
C LEU A 50 3.90 6.25 2.84
N LEU A 51 4.51 5.13 3.24
CA LEU A 51 5.41 4.39 2.36
C LEU A 51 4.65 3.66 1.24
N HIS A 52 3.48 3.08 1.53
CA HIS A 52 2.56 2.49 0.54
C HIS A 52 2.15 3.53 -0.50
N THR A 53 1.80 4.74 -0.07
CA THR A 53 1.45 5.83 -1.00
C THR A 53 2.64 6.22 -1.88
N ALA A 54 3.82 6.43 -1.30
CA ALA A 54 5.00 6.85 -2.02
C ALA A 54 5.52 5.77 -3.01
N VAL A 55 5.64 4.54 -2.53
CA VAL A 55 6.08 3.40 -3.35
C VAL A 55 5.03 3.04 -4.40
N GLY A 56 3.75 3.10 -4.06
CA GLY A 56 2.63 2.93 -4.99
C GLY A 56 2.68 3.90 -6.16
N LEU A 57 2.94 5.20 -5.91
CA LEU A 57 3.12 6.21 -6.97
C LEU A 57 4.29 5.88 -7.91
N VAL A 58 5.44 5.46 -7.35
CA VAL A 58 6.60 5.02 -8.14
C VAL A 58 6.28 3.75 -8.93
N PHE A 59 5.51 2.84 -8.34
CA PHE A 59 5.15 1.54 -8.91
C PHE A 59 4.22 1.64 -10.12
N VAL A 60 3.32 2.64 -10.17
CA VAL A 60 2.34 2.80 -11.27
C VAL A 60 3.00 2.77 -12.65
N GLY A 61 4.08 3.53 -12.85
CA GLY A 61 4.74 3.65 -14.16
C GLY A 61 5.30 2.31 -14.67
N PRO A 62 6.24 1.67 -13.93
CA PRO A 62 6.77 0.36 -14.29
C PRO A 62 5.68 -0.72 -14.42
N TYR A 63 4.66 -0.70 -13.56
CA TYR A 63 3.58 -1.68 -13.60
C TYR A 63 2.70 -1.53 -14.84
N ALA A 64 2.31 -0.30 -15.19
CA ALA A 64 1.57 -0.02 -16.42
C ALA A 64 2.35 -0.45 -17.67
N TRP A 65 3.66 -0.16 -17.69
CA TRP A 65 4.52 -0.61 -18.78
C TRP A 65 4.62 -2.14 -18.87
N TYR A 66 4.76 -2.81 -17.73
CA TYR A 66 4.76 -4.27 -17.67
C TYR A 66 3.45 -4.85 -18.19
N GLN A 67 2.30 -4.35 -17.73
CA GLN A 67 0.99 -4.82 -18.16
C GLN A 67 0.78 -4.65 -19.67
N PHE A 68 1.17 -3.50 -20.21
CA PHE A 68 1.10 -3.25 -21.65
C PHE A 68 2.00 -4.20 -22.47
N ARG A 69 3.27 -4.37 -22.05
CA ARG A 69 4.21 -5.33 -22.67
C ARG A 69 3.64 -6.74 -22.62
N HIS A 70 3.20 -7.17 -21.44
CA HIS A 70 2.64 -8.50 -21.21
C HIS A 70 1.41 -8.74 -22.10
N TRP A 71 0.47 -7.80 -22.11
CA TRP A 71 -0.70 -7.88 -23.00
C TRP A 71 -0.28 -7.97 -24.48
N ARG A 72 0.65 -7.13 -24.95
CA ARG A 72 1.11 -7.15 -26.35
C ARG A 72 1.72 -8.49 -26.76
N LEU A 73 2.52 -9.10 -25.89
CA LEU A 73 3.15 -10.40 -26.15
C LEU A 73 2.14 -11.53 -26.23
N TYR A 74 1.13 -11.53 -25.35
CA TYR A 74 0.22 -12.66 -25.18
C TYR A 74 -1.16 -12.48 -25.83
N ARG A 75 -1.49 -11.30 -26.38
CA ARG A 75 -2.82 -11.01 -26.96
C ARG A 75 -3.19 -11.93 -28.13
N ALA A 76 -2.21 -12.33 -28.95
CA ALA A 76 -2.43 -13.15 -30.14
C ALA A 76 -2.62 -14.65 -29.83
N LEU A 77 -2.30 -15.09 -28.61
CA LEU A 77 -2.45 -16.50 -28.23
C LEU A 77 -3.93 -16.90 -28.09
N PRO A 78 -4.28 -18.18 -28.28
CA PRO A 78 -5.64 -18.68 -28.03
C PRO A 78 -6.12 -18.40 -26.60
N MET A 79 -7.43 -18.24 -26.43
CA MET A 79 -8.02 -18.03 -25.11
C MET A 79 -7.98 -19.32 -24.29
N THR A 80 -7.43 -19.23 -23.07
CA THR A 80 -7.34 -20.32 -22.09
C THR A 80 -7.79 -19.81 -20.73
N HIS A 81 -8.06 -20.70 -19.79
CA HIS A 81 -8.41 -20.31 -18.41
C HIS A 81 -7.29 -19.48 -17.75
N VAL A 82 -6.01 -19.76 -18.03
CA VAL A 82 -4.87 -18.96 -17.53
C VAL A 82 -4.87 -17.56 -18.15
N LYS A 83 -5.14 -17.43 -19.45
CA LYS A 83 -5.24 -16.12 -20.11
C LYS A 83 -6.45 -15.33 -19.60
N LEU A 84 -7.56 -16.01 -19.31
CA LEU A 84 -8.76 -15.42 -18.74
C LEU A 84 -8.50 -14.84 -17.35
N THR A 85 -7.83 -15.57 -16.44
CA THR A 85 -7.45 -15.04 -15.13
C THR A 85 -6.46 -13.87 -15.25
N GLY A 86 -5.62 -13.85 -16.28
CA GLY A 86 -4.76 -12.71 -16.61
C GLY A 86 -5.55 -11.45 -16.99
N TYR A 87 -6.62 -11.58 -17.78
CA TYR A 87 -7.51 -10.46 -18.09
C TYR A 87 -8.27 -9.94 -16.87
N PHE A 88 -8.79 -10.83 -16.00
CA PHE A 88 -9.38 -10.42 -14.73
C PHE A 88 -8.37 -9.66 -13.86
N SER A 89 -7.14 -10.16 -13.78
CA SER A 89 -6.05 -9.49 -13.06
C SER A 89 -5.76 -8.12 -13.63
N MET A 90 -5.75 -7.98 -14.96
CA MET A 90 -5.51 -6.69 -15.62
C MET A 90 -6.62 -5.67 -15.36
N VAL A 91 -7.89 -6.09 -15.37
CA VAL A 91 -9.02 -5.20 -15.04
C VAL A 91 -8.98 -4.79 -13.57
N ALA A 92 -8.74 -5.73 -12.67
CA ALA A 92 -8.60 -5.45 -11.23
C ALA A 92 -7.41 -4.51 -10.96
N ALA A 93 -6.29 -4.72 -11.65
CA ALA A 93 -5.11 -3.85 -11.64
C ALA A 93 -5.45 -2.41 -12.04
N VAL A 94 -6.17 -2.22 -13.15
CA VAL A 94 -6.60 -0.88 -13.59
C VAL A 94 -7.49 -0.22 -12.53
N ALA A 95 -8.45 -0.98 -11.97
CA ALA A 95 -9.35 -0.45 -10.94
C ALA A 95 -8.61 -0.06 -9.65
N VAL A 96 -7.69 -0.89 -9.16
CA VAL A 96 -6.91 -0.59 -7.94
C VAL A 96 -5.93 0.57 -8.16
N THR A 97 -5.28 0.65 -9.34
CA THR A 97 -4.40 1.78 -9.67
C THR A 97 -5.19 3.08 -9.79
N ALA A 98 -6.31 3.08 -10.52
CA ALA A 98 -7.11 4.28 -10.70
C ALA A 98 -7.69 4.79 -9.36
N SER A 99 -8.29 3.90 -8.57
CA SER A 99 -8.80 4.25 -7.24
C SER A 99 -7.69 4.71 -6.29
N GLY A 100 -6.53 4.06 -6.29
CA GLY A 100 -5.39 4.45 -5.46
C GLY A 100 -4.85 5.85 -5.80
N LEU A 101 -4.79 6.19 -7.10
CA LEU A 101 -4.43 7.54 -7.55
C LEU A 101 -5.46 8.58 -7.12
N VAL A 102 -6.75 8.26 -7.19
CA VAL A 102 -7.81 9.16 -6.70
C VAL A 102 -7.69 9.38 -5.19
N LEU A 103 -7.51 8.31 -4.41
CA LEU A 103 -7.33 8.41 -2.95
C LEU A 103 -6.08 9.21 -2.59
N THR A 104 -4.98 9.00 -3.33
CA THR A 104 -3.74 9.76 -3.17
C THR A 104 -3.95 11.24 -3.46
N ALA A 105 -4.66 11.57 -4.54
CA ALA A 105 -4.99 12.96 -4.88
C ALA A 105 -5.91 13.58 -3.82
N GLN A 106 -6.91 12.84 -3.33
CA GLN A 106 -7.80 13.32 -2.27
C GLN A 106 -7.04 13.64 -0.98
N ALA A 107 -6.11 12.76 -0.58
CA ALA A 107 -5.25 12.96 0.57
C ALA A 107 -4.30 14.15 0.39
N ALA A 108 -3.65 14.27 -0.77
CA ALA A 108 -2.73 15.36 -1.07
C ALA A 108 -3.42 16.73 -1.12
N LEU A 109 -4.66 16.78 -1.59
CA LEU A 109 -5.48 17.99 -1.62
C LEU A 109 -6.25 18.25 -0.31
N GLN A 110 -5.99 17.45 0.74
CA GLN A 110 -6.64 17.54 2.05
C GLN A 110 -8.17 17.49 1.98
N THR A 111 -8.70 16.81 0.96
CA THR A 111 -10.13 16.57 0.81
C THR A 111 -10.55 15.33 1.60
N ARG A 112 -11.83 15.28 2.00
CA ARG A 112 -12.37 14.08 2.64
C ARG A 112 -12.26 12.89 1.68
N ILE A 113 -11.62 11.83 2.14
CA ILE A 113 -11.57 10.55 1.41
C ILE A 113 -12.98 10.03 1.15
N SER A 114 -13.26 9.74 -0.12
CA SER A 114 -14.55 9.20 -0.52
C SER A 114 -14.65 7.73 -0.17
N TYR A 115 -15.68 7.35 0.57
CA TYR A 115 -15.96 5.96 0.90
C TYR A 115 -16.14 5.07 -0.33
N ALA A 116 -16.71 5.61 -1.42
CA ALA A 116 -16.88 4.86 -2.66
C ALA A 116 -15.53 4.51 -3.29
N TRP A 117 -14.59 5.46 -3.33
CA TRP A 117 -13.25 5.22 -3.90
C TRP A 117 -12.41 4.29 -3.01
N ASP A 118 -12.53 4.44 -1.69
CA ASP A 118 -11.90 3.54 -0.72
C ASP A 118 -12.41 2.11 -0.88
N LEU A 119 -13.73 1.91 -0.93
CA LEU A 119 -14.33 0.60 -1.16
C LEU A 119 -13.91 -0.01 -2.50
N VAL A 120 -13.88 0.78 -3.59
CA VAL A 120 -13.39 0.31 -4.90
C VAL A 120 -11.93 -0.15 -4.79
N HIS A 121 -11.08 0.60 -4.09
CA HIS A 121 -9.68 0.25 -3.92
C HIS A 121 -9.50 -1.06 -3.17
N VAL A 122 -10.22 -1.25 -2.05
CA VAL A 122 -10.18 -2.48 -1.25
C VAL A 122 -10.72 -3.68 -2.04
N VAL A 123 -11.90 -3.55 -2.66
CA VAL A 123 -12.52 -4.64 -3.44
C VAL A 123 -11.66 -4.99 -4.66
N ALA A 124 -11.11 -4.00 -5.37
CA ALA A 124 -10.21 -4.24 -6.48
C ALA A 124 -8.91 -4.92 -6.05
N THR A 125 -8.39 -4.61 -4.86
CA THR A 125 -7.25 -5.30 -4.27
C THR A 125 -7.56 -6.78 -4.02
N CYS A 126 -8.70 -7.08 -3.39
CA CYS A 126 -9.16 -8.45 -3.19
C CYS A 126 -9.33 -9.20 -4.52
N ALA A 127 -9.94 -8.56 -5.52
CA ALA A 127 -10.10 -9.13 -6.86
C ALA A 127 -8.76 -9.37 -7.56
N LEU A 128 -7.79 -8.44 -7.40
CA LEU A 128 -6.45 -8.57 -7.96
C LEU A 128 -5.72 -9.77 -7.34
N ILE A 129 -5.78 -9.94 -6.01
CA ILE A 129 -5.20 -11.10 -5.32
C ILE A 129 -5.86 -12.39 -5.81
N ALA A 130 -7.20 -12.42 -5.81
CA ALA A 130 -7.98 -13.60 -6.19
C ALA A 130 -7.81 -14.02 -7.66
N SER A 131 -7.38 -13.12 -8.54
CA SER A 131 -7.11 -13.41 -9.95
C SER A 131 -5.63 -13.63 -10.26
N THR A 132 -4.74 -12.83 -9.67
CA THR A 132 -3.28 -12.89 -9.92
C THR A 132 -2.67 -14.12 -9.29
N LEU A 133 -3.07 -14.51 -8.07
CA LEU A 133 -2.52 -15.71 -7.42
C LEU A 133 -2.82 -16.97 -8.25
N PRO A 134 -4.07 -17.29 -8.63
CA PRO A 134 -4.32 -18.43 -9.51
C PRO A 134 -3.63 -18.31 -10.87
N HIS A 135 -3.56 -17.10 -11.45
CA HIS A 135 -2.85 -16.87 -12.71
C HIS A 135 -1.38 -17.31 -12.62
N VAL A 136 -0.63 -16.81 -11.64
CA VAL A 136 0.79 -17.14 -11.47
C VAL A 136 0.98 -18.59 -11.01
N LEU A 137 0.20 -19.06 -10.03
CA LEU A 137 0.32 -20.41 -9.49
C LEU A 137 0.02 -21.48 -10.53
N SER A 138 -0.94 -21.25 -11.45
CA SER A 138 -1.19 -22.19 -12.54
C SER A 138 0.02 -22.34 -13.46
N LEU A 139 0.70 -21.24 -13.80
CA LEU A 139 1.93 -21.25 -14.62
C LEU A 139 3.08 -21.98 -13.92
N VAL A 140 3.25 -21.80 -12.61
CA VAL A 140 4.23 -22.52 -11.79
C VAL A 140 3.88 -24.00 -11.71
N TYR A 141 2.61 -24.33 -11.49
CA TYR A 141 2.17 -25.72 -11.43
C TYR A 141 2.41 -26.46 -12.76
N TYR A 142 2.14 -25.81 -13.89
CA TYR A 142 2.44 -26.38 -15.20
C TYR A 142 3.94 -26.62 -15.40
N SER A 143 4.81 -25.72 -14.95
CA SER A 143 6.26 -25.90 -15.06
C SER A 143 6.77 -27.05 -14.17
N LEU A 144 6.16 -27.28 -13.01
CA LEU A 144 6.48 -28.39 -12.10
C LEU A 144 6.14 -29.76 -12.67
N ARG A 145 5.07 -29.87 -13.46
CA ARG A 145 4.68 -31.14 -14.11
C ARG A 145 5.53 -31.49 -15.33
N GLY A 146 6.19 -30.51 -15.93
CA GLY A 146 7.04 -30.70 -17.10
C GLY A 146 8.37 -31.38 -16.78
N ARG A 147 8.80 -32.33 -17.62
CA ARG A 147 10.04 -33.12 -17.42
C ARG A 147 11.16 -32.82 -18.41
N THR A 148 10.94 -31.94 -19.39
CA THR A 148 11.98 -31.57 -20.37
C THR A 148 12.98 -30.58 -19.78
N GLU A 149 14.15 -30.45 -20.41
CA GLU A 149 15.17 -29.46 -20.00
C GLU A 149 14.63 -28.02 -20.00
N GLU A 150 13.74 -27.70 -20.94
CA GLU A 150 13.12 -26.38 -21.01
C GLU A 150 12.33 -26.07 -19.72
N PHE A 151 11.54 -27.03 -19.22
CA PHE A 151 10.83 -26.88 -17.95
C PHE A 151 11.76 -26.77 -16.74
N LEU A 152 12.93 -27.43 -16.76
CA LEU A 152 13.95 -27.25 -15.71
C LEU A 152 14.48 -25.80 -15.71
N ARG A 153 14.79 -25.23 -16.88
CA ARG A 153 15.25 -23.84 -17.00
C ARG A 153 14.19 -22.84 -16.55
N VAL A 154 12.93 -23.06 -16.90
CA VAL A 154 11.80 -22.21 -16.45
C VAL A 154 11.65 -22.27 -14.93
N ARG A 155 11.73 -23.44 -14.31
CA ARG A 155 11.64 -23.58 -12.85
C ARG A 155 12.77 -22.86 -12.13
N ALA A 156 14.00 -22.95 -12.65
CA ALA A 156 15.13 -22.22 -12.10
C ALA A 156 14.88 -20.70 -12.17
N ALA A 157 14.41 -20.21 -13.32
CA ALA A 157 14.07 -18.79 -13.49
C ALA A 157 12.92 -18.33 -12.57
N GLN A 158 11.87 -19.14 -12.41
CA GLN A 158 10.76 -18.87 -11.47
C GLN A 158 11.23 -18.78 -10.02
N ARG A 159 12.10 -19.72 -9.59
CA ARG A 159 12.68 -19.72 -8.25
C ARG A 159 13.56 -18.49 -8.02
N GLN A 160 14.36 -18.13 -9.00
CA GLN A 160 15.21 -16.94 -8.94
C GLN A 160 14.37 -15.66 -8.85
N LEU A 161 13.30 -15.54 -9.65
CA LEU A 161 12.35 -14.43 -9.56
C LEU A 161 11.72 -14.37 -8.16
N GLY A 162 11.28 -15.49 -7.60
CA GLY A 162 10.70 -15.56 -6.26
C GLY A 162 11.63 -15.03 -5.18
N TRP A 163 12.90 -15.50 -5.18
CA TRP A 163 13.91 -14.99 -4.25
C TRP A 163 14.22 -13.51 -4.43
N ASN A 164 14.32 -13.04 -5.66
CA ASN A 164 14.58 -11.63 -5.93
C ASN A 164 13.40 -10.73 -5.51
N ALA A 165 12.17 -11.17 -5.76
CA ALA A 165 10.97 -10.45 -5.30
C ALA A 165 10.90 -10.40 -3.78
N LEU A 166 11.23 -11.49 -3.09
CA LEU A 166 11.34 -11.53 -1.63
C LEU A 166 12.44 -10.59 -1.12
N LEU A 167 13.59 -10.53 -1.78
CA LEU A 167 14.67 -9.61 -1.42
C LEU A 167 14.24 -8.15 -1.56
N VAL A 168 13.63 -7.77 -2.69
CA VAL A 168 13.10 -6.41 -2.90
C VAL A 168 12.06 -6.05 -1.85
N THR A 169 11.10 -6.95 -1.60
CA THR A 169 10.08 -6.77 -0.56
C THR A 169 10.71 -6.63 0.82
N GLY A 170 11.67 -7.48 1.16
CA GLY A 170 12.37 -7.49 2.44
C GLY A 170 13.18 -6.21 2.66
N VAL A 171 13.82 -5.67 1.62
CA VAL A 171 14.51 -4.38 1.69
C VAL A 171 13.52 -3.24 2.01
N LEU A 172 12.37 -3.19 1.32
CA LEU A 172 11.36 -2.15 1.57
C LEU A 172 10.72 -2.27 2.95
N LEU A 173 10.46 -3.50 3.43
CA LEU A 173 10.04 -3.74 4.80
C LEU A 173 11.12 -3.37 5.83
N GLY A 174 12.39 -3.58 5.49
CA GLY A 174 13.53 -3.10 6.29
C GLY A 174 13.56 -1.58 6.40
N VAL A 175 13.35 -0.87 5.28
CA VAL A 175 13.20 0.59 5.27
C VAL A 175 12.03 1.04 6.13
N LEU A 176 10.87 0.39 6.01
CA LEU A 176 9.72 0.64 6.88
C LEU A 176 10.10 0.49 8.36
N GLY A 177 10.76 -0.61 8.73
CA GLY A 177 11.21 -0.86 10.09
C GLY A 177 12.19 0.20 10.61
N LEU A 178 13.13 0.66 9.77
CA LEU A 178 14.04 1.76 10.09
C LEU A 178 13.32 3.08 10.31
N LEU A 179 12.33 3.41 9.47
CA LEU A 179 11.52 4.62 9.61
C LEU A 179 10.69 4.60 10.89
N VAL A 180 10.10 3.44 11.22
CA VAL A 180 9.38 3.24 12.49
C VAL A 180 10.32 3.41 13.68
N TYR A 181 11.52 2.82 13.61
CA TYR A 181 12.53 2.95 14.67
C TYR A 181 12.99 4.41 14.85
N ALA A 182 13.15 5.14 13.76
CA ALA A 182 13.58 6.53 13.77
C ALA A 182 12.47 7.53 14.15
N TYR A 183 11.20 7.11 14.19
CA TYR A 183 10.07 7.99 14.48
C TYR A 183 10.03 8.37 15.97
N PRO A 184 10.27 9.65 16.33
CA PRO A 184 10.12 10.09 17.71
C PRO A 184 8.64 10.21 18.01
N SER A 185 8.11 9.36 18.90
CA SER A 185 6.73 9.54 19.36
C SER A 185 6.61 10.91 20.04
N PRO A 186 5.64 11.76 19.63
CA PRO A 186 5.37 12.99 20.35
C PRO A 186 5.12 12.67 21.82
N GLN A 187 5.87 13.32 22.71
CA GLN A 187 5.57 13.24 24.13
C GLN A 187 4.39 14.16 24.38
N LEU A 188 3.33 13.62 24.97
CA LEU A 188 2.19 14.39 25.44
C LEU A 188 2.69 15.29 26.59
N MET A 189 3.03 16.54 26.29
CA MET A 189 3.44 17.53 27.30
C MET A 189 2.20 18.06 28.00
N ASN A 190 1.61 17.22 28.86
CA ASN A 190 0.36 17.54 29.51
C ASN A 190 0.60 18.40 30.76
N ARG A 191 0.87 19.69 30.57
CA ARG A 191 1.04 20.66 31.65
C ARG A 191 0.23 21.90 31.37
N LEU A 192 -0.51 22.35 32.38
CA LEU A 192 -1.10 23.68 32.36
C LEU A 192 0.01 24.73 32.51
N PRO A 193 -0.14 25.93 31.92
CA PRO A 193 0.75 27.06 32.16
C PRO A 193 0.92 27.34 33.66
N GLU A 194 2.08 27.87 34.06
CA GLU A 194 2.36 28.17 35.48
C GLU A 194 1.41 29.25 36.04
N ASP A 195 0.89 30.11 35.17
CA ASP A 195 -0.08 31.17 35.47
C ASP A 195 -1.54 30.74 35.27
N TYR A 196 -1.80 29.44 35.08
CA TYR A 196 -3.15 28.94 34.88
C TYR A 196 -4.04 29.18 36.11
N SER A 197 -5.27 29.64 35.86
CA SER A 197 -6.19 30.03 36.93
C SER A 197 -7.03 28.84 37.43
N TYR A 198 -6.88 28.53 38.72
CA TYR A 198 -7.63 27.45 39.40
C TYR A 198 -8.79 28.00 40.25
N VAL A 199 -9.58 28.94 39.71
CA VAL A 199 -10.67 29.62 40.44
C VAL A 199 -11.65 28.64 41.10
N PHE A 200 -11.86 27.48 40.51
CA PHE A 200 -12.78 26.45 41.00
C PHE A 200 -12.09 25.30 41.75
N GLY A 201 -10.82 25.47 42.11
CA GLY A 201 -10.00 24.52 42.86
C GLY A 201 -8.96 23.79 41.99
N PRO A 202 -7.88 23.29 42.62
CA PRO A 202 -6.73 22.68 41.92
C PRO A 202 -7.12 21.41 41.13
N ASP A 203 -8.09 20.63 41.63
CA ASP A 203 -8.54 19.40 40.97
C ASP A 203 -9.59 19.64 39.87
N ARG A 204 -9.91 20.91 39.59
CA ARG A 204 -10.96 21.31 38.64
C ARG A 204 -10.49 22.40 37.67
N PRO A 205 -9.37 22.17 36.95
CA PRO A 205 -8.78 23.19 36.09
C PRO A 205 -9.76 23.69 35.02
N PHE A 206 -10.63 22.83 34.47
CA PHE A 206 -11.52 23.20 33.38
C PHE A 206 -12.94 23.62 33.81
N ALA A 207 -13.23 23.77 35.10
CA ALA A 207 -14.56 24.21 35.53
C ALA A 207 -14.86 25.65 35.03
N PRO A 208 -16.12 25.97 34.69
CA PRO A 208 -17.35 25.20 34.91
C PRO A 208 -17.68 24.18 33.81
N SER A 209 -16.85 24.03 32.78
CA SER A 209 -17.17 23.29 31.54
C SER A 209 -17.44 21.78 31.69
N LEU A 210 -17.38 21.23 32.91
CA LEU A 210 -17.42 19.78 33.23
C LEU A 210 -16.41 18.92 32.45
N ALA A 211 -15.58 19.50 31.59
CA ALA A 211 -14.53 18.82 30.86
C ALA A 211 -13.50 18.25 31.83
N ARG A 212 -13.06 17.02 31.57
CA ARG A 212 -12.01 16.35 32.34
C ARG A 212 -11.11 15.59 31.39
N THR A 213 -9.81 15.65 31.64
CA THR A 213 -8.83 14.76 31.03
C THR A 213 -8.52 13.64 32.02
N SER A 214 -8.07 12.47 31.53
CA SER A 214 -7.70 11.35 32.40
C SER A 214 -6.53 11.66 33.33
N THR A 215 -5.71 12.67 32.97
CA THR A 215 -4.57 13.15 33.76
C THR A 215 -4.85 14.40 34.58
N GLY A 216 -6.02 15.04 34.40
CA GLY A 216 -6.33 16.34 35.02
C GLY A 216 -5.46 17.50 34.51
N GLN A 217 -4.76 17.33 33.39
CA GLN A 217 -3.86 18.32 32.79
C GLN A 217 -4.37 18.75 31.40
N ALA A 218 -3.90 19.89 30.91
CA ALA A 218 -4.12 20.28 29.50
C ALA A 218 -3.34 19.37 28.56
N PHE A 219 -3.83 19.20 27.33
CA PHE A 219 -3.06 18.58 26.25
C PHE A 219 -2.27 19.66 25.51
N ASP A 220 -1.02 19.37 25.21
CA ASP A 220 -0.21 20.26 24.37
C ASP A 220 -0.84 20.41 22.98
N ALA A 221 -1.02 21.64 22.50
CA ALA A 221 -1.64 21.91 21.21
C ALA A 221 -0.80 21.34 20.04
N GLY A 222 0.52 21.28 20.18
CA GLY A 222 1.41 20.62 19.22
C GLY A 222 1.17 19.12 19.13
N SER A 223 0.87 18.47 20.25
CA SER A 223 0.54 17.04 20.33
C SER A 223 -0.82 16.67 19.73
N MET A 224 -1.74 17.64 19.56
CA MET A 224 -3.06 17.45 18.94
C MET A 224 -3.06 17.66 17.42
N GLY A 225 -1.90 17.54 16.76
CA GLY A 225 -1.81 17.55 15.30
C GLY A 225 -1.62 18.94 14.68
N GLY A 226 -1.15 19.93 15.46
CA GLY A 226 -0.88 21.26 14.93
C GLY A 226 -2.15 21.95 14.43
N SER A 227 -3.00 22.38 15.36
CA SER A 227 -4.24 23.16 15.13
C SER A 227 -4.04 24.38 14.22
N LYS A 228 -2.79 24.83 14.05
CA LYS A 228 -2.35 25.81 13.05
C LYS A 228 -2.88 25.50 11.64
N SER A 229 -2.93 24.23 11.25
CA SER A 229 -3.44 23.80 9.94
C SER A 229 -4.96 23.92 9.82
N CYS A 230 -5.70 23.73 10.92
CA CYS A 230 -7.14 23.94 10.97
C CYS A 230 -7.45 25.44 10.80
N GLY A 231 -6.78 26.30 11.57
CA GLY A 231 -6.90 27.76 11.44
C GLY A 231 -6.47 28.29 10.06
N ALA A 232 -5.31 27.88 9.56
CA ALA A 232 -4.80 28.35 8.26
C ALA A 232 -5.64 27.91 7.04
N SER A 233 -6.49 26.90 7.19
CA SER A 233 -7.42 26.44 6.14
C SER A 233 -8.81 27.10 6.23
N GLY A 234 -8.97 28.11 7.11
CA GLY A 234 -10.22 28.86 7.30
C GLY A 234 -11.23 28.18 8.22
N CYS A 235 -10.83 27.09 8.89
CA CYS A 235 -11.64 26.44 9.90
C CYS A 235 -11.21 26.94 11.29
N HIS A 236 -12.14 27.54 12.04
CA HIS A 236 -11.88 28.04 13.41
C HIS A 236 -10.91 29.25 13.49
N ASP A 237 -10.98 30.18 12.54
CA ASP A 237 -10.13 31.40 12.50
C ASP A 237 -10.08 32.18 13.82
N GLN A 238 -11.20 32.27 14.54
CA GLN A 238 -11.25 32.96 15.84
C GLN A 238 -10.36 32.28 16.90
N ILE A 239 -10.38 30.94 16.97
CA ILE A 239 -9.54 30.17 17.90
C ILE A 239 -8.06 30.21 17.47
N PHE A 240 -7.80 30.39 16.18
CA PHE A 240 -6.44 30.49 15.66
C PHE A 240 -5.78 31.85 15.92
N GLN A 241 -6.57 32.93 15.96
CA GLN A 241 -6.09 34.29 16.16
C GLN A 241 -6.00 34.72 17.63
N GLU A 242 -6.57 33.94 18.55
CA GLU A 242 -6.40 34.06 20.01
C GLU A 242 -5.01 33.57 20.46
#